data_AF-A0A7W7H4Y0-F1
#
_entry.id   AF-A0A7W7H4Y0-F1
#
_cell.length_a   1.000
_cell.length_b   1.000
_cell.length_c   1.000
_cell.angle_alpha   90.00
_cell.angle_beta   90.00
_cell.angle_gamma   90.00
#
_symmetry.space_group_name_H-M   'P 1'
#
loop_
_entity.id
_entity.type
_entity.pdbx_description
1 polymer ?
#
loop_
_entity_poly.entity_id
_entity_poly.type
_entity_poly.pdbx_seq_one_letter_code
_entity_poly.pdbx_strand_id
1 'polypeptide(L)'
;MNAAVPPRQFPEGETPERGSSLLTISHRLRVRDYAIANLLDEHGTLTTDQLARVLFDHRTTCRHRLYTLRRLGFVDRFVRNRPGEPNPACWVPGPLSARYVALARGEAPPSPRALRDRQDRAYASPYLDHLLEVNQFFIDLLVDARHRPEADLVRWWSERTTAATFGRRIHPDGHGIWRDGDAETGFYLEHDRGTESLTRLTDKLGAYRRLRADGGPDYPVLFTLPSPAREEHLHTRLAAGPSLGVTVATCVTTPGVSAAGPVWWLAGADRRRLRLADLPAGHGPEGPLSPGPARPDHHPLALLTGVPLLP
;
A
#
# COMPACT_ATOMS: atom_id res chain seq x y z
N MET A 1 30.17 47.31 -15.88
CA MET A 1 29.69 47.09 -14.50
C MET A 1 28.45 46.21 -14.58
N ASN A 2 28.60 44.90 -14.40
CA ASN A 2 27.49 43.96 -14.21
C ASN A 2 28.01 42.87 -13.29
N ALA A 3 27.61 42.94 -12.02
CA ALA A 3 28.02 42.01 -10.98
C ALA A 3 27.27 40.69 -11.16
N ALA A 4 28.02 39.59 -11.29
CA ALA A 4 27.48 38.25 -11.36
C ALA A 4 26.80 37.88 -10.02
N VAL A 5 25.54 37.41 -10.10
CA VAL A 5 24.82 36.84 -8.96
C VAL A 5 25.42 35.47 -8.66
N PRO A 6 25.89 35.19 -7.43
CA PRO A 6 26.45 33.89 -7.09
C PRO A 6 25.35 32.81 -7.06
N PRO A 7 25.68 31.55 -7.38
CA PRO A 7 24.72 30.46 -7.34
C PRO A 7 24.23 30.19 -5.91
N ARG A 8 22.93 29.90 -5.76
CA ARG A 8 22.31 29.50 -4.49
C ARG A 8 22.95 28.20 -4.01
N GLN A 9 23.63 28.26 -2.86
CA GLN A 9 24.10 27.09 -2.13
C GLN A 9 22.88 26.29 -1.65
N PHE A 10 22.74 25.07 -2.16
CA PHE A 10 21.89 24.06 -1.53
C PHE A 10 22.63 23.58 -0.27
N PRO A 11 21.98 23.46 0.90
CA PRO A 11 22.67 22.95 2.08
C PRO A 11 23.12 21.52 1.81
N GLU A 12 24.44 21.34 1.79
CA GLU A 12 25.14 20.07 1.76
C GLU A 12 24.74 19.21 2.98
N GLY A 13 24.79 17.90 2.81
CA GLY A 13 24.19 16.92 3.72
C GLY A 13 24.71 17.00 5.15
N GLU A 14 23.87 17.51 6.05
CA GLU A 14 24.01 17.25 7.49
C GLU A 14 23.80 15.75 7.76
N THR A 15 24.85 15.15 8.30
CA THR A 15 24.90 13.75 8.73
C THR A 15 23.92 13.55 9.90
N PRO A 16 23.12 12.47 9.94
CA PRO A 16 22.27 12.18 11.10
C PRO A 16 23.13 12.08 12.37
N GLU A 17 22.62 12.60 13.49
CA GLU A 17 23.26 12.56 14.81
C GLU A 17 23.66 11.10 15.12
N ARG A 18 24.95 10.77 14.95
CA ARG A 18 25.47 9.42 15.22
C ARG A 18 25.34 9.14 16.72
N GLY A 19 24.47 8.19 17.07
CA GLY A 19 24.36 7.66 18.44
C GLY A 19 23.01 7.84 19.14
N SER A 20 21.98 8.36 18.47
CA SER A 20 20.65 8.46 19.08
C SER A 20 20.04 7.06 19.29
N SER A 21 19.64 6.75 20.53
CA SER A 21 18.84 5.56 20.84
C SER A 21 17.34 5.88 20.72
N LEU A 22 16.49 4.85 20.62
CA LEU A 22 15.03 5.05 20.65
C LEU A 22 14.58 5.79 21.92
N LEU A 23 15.21 5.50 23.07
CA LEU A 23 14.91 6.17 24.33
C LEU A 23 15.31 7.65 24.30
N THR A 24 16.43 7.98 23.65
CA THR A 24 16.92 9.36 23.55
C THR A 24 15.96 10.25 22.76
N ILE A 25 15.32 9.72 21.72
CA ILE A 25 14.42 10.51 20.85
C ILE A 25 12.93 10.36 21.20
N SER A 26 12.56 9.47 22.13
CA SER A 26 11.16 9.14 22.42
C SER A 26 10.31 10.35 22.78
N HIS A 27 10.85 11.27 23.61
CA HIS A 27 10.19 12.52 23.99
C HIS A 27 9.90 13.47 22.81
N ARG A 28 10.54 13.25 21.66
CA ARG A 28 10.37 14.03 20.43
C ARG A 28 9.41 13.36 19.45
N LEU A 29 9.05 12.09 19.67
CA LEU A 29 8.16 11.31 18.82
C LEU A 29 6.71 11.43 19.28
N ARG A 30 5.79 11.24 18.34
CA ARG A 30 4.34 11.26 18.51
C ARG A 30 3.78 9.94 17.97
N VAL A 31 2.58 9.57 18.41
CA VAL A 31 1.84 8.38 17.93
C VAL A 31 1.83 8.30 16.39
N ARG A 32 1.60 9.45 15.74
CA ARG A 32 1.63 9.56 14.27
C ARG A 32 2.95 9.13 13.64
N ASP A 33 4.10 9.39 14.27
CA ASP A 33 5.39 9.01 13.69
C ASP A 33 5.58 7.49 13.74
N TYR A 34 5.08 6.84 14.79
CA TYR A 34 5.05 5.38 14.86
C TYR A 34 4.08 4.78 13.83
N ALA A 35 2.97 5.46 13.51
CA ALA A 35 2.12 5.08 12.37
C ALA A 35 2.87 5.20 11.03
N ILE A 36 3.65 6.27 10.82
CA ILE A 36 4.54 6.40 9.65
C ILE A 36 5.54 5.23 9.59
N ALA A 37 6.16 4.88 10.73
CA ALA A 37 7.10 3.77 10.79
C ALA A 37 6.47 2.44 10.37
N ASN A 38 5.28 2.12 10.87
CA ASN A 38 4.57 0.88 10.52
C ASN A 38 4.15 0.86 9.04
N LEU A 39 3.63 1.96 8.50
CA LEU A 39 3.27 2.04 7.08
C LEU A 39 4.50 1.88 6.17
N LEU A 40 5.64 2.49 6.53
CA LEU A 40 6.87 2.38 5.74
C LEU A 40 7.52 0.99 5.85
N ASP A 41 7.44 0.32 7.00
CA ASP A 41 7.89 -1.06 7.14
C ASP A 41 6.99 -2.01 6.34
N GLU A 42 5.67 -1.81 6.40
CA GLU A 42 4.71 -2.65 5.71
C GLU A 42 4.81 -2.50 4.18
N HIS A 43 4.78 -1.26 3.68
CA HIS A 43 4.65 -0.95 2.25
C HIS A 43 5.95 -0.51 1.57
N GLY A 44 7.06 -0.47 2.31
CA GLY A 44 8.41 -0.20 1.84
C GLY A 44 8.71 1.27 1.50
N THR A 45 7.85 1.92 0.70
CA THR A 45 8.07 3.31 0.26
C THR A 45 6.75 4.05 0.05
N LEU A 46 6.66 5.25 0.60
CA LEU A 46 5.53 6.17 0.39
C LEU A 46 6.03 7.58 0.06
N THR A 47 5.27 8.32 -0.73
CA THR A 47 5.60 9.72 -1.04
C THR A 47 5.17 10.67 0.08
N THR A 48 5.71 11.88 0.07
CA THR A 48 5.25 12.97 0.96
C THR A 48 3.75 13.21 0.82
N ASP A 49 3.23 13.15 -0.40
CA ASP A 49 1.83 13.39 -0.71
C ASP A 49 0.92 12.27 -0.17
N GLN A 50 1.33 11.00 -0.32
CA GLN A 50 0.62 9.85 0.26
C GLN A 50 0.56 9.94 1.79
N LEU A 51 1.70 10.17 2.44
CA LEU A 51 1.75 10.31 3.90
C LEU A 51 0.96 11.54 4.38
N ALA A 52 1.02 12.66 3.65
CA ALA A 52 0.26 13.85 3.99
C ALA A 52 -1.24 13.55 3.97
N ARG A 53 -1.76 12.98 2.89
CA ARG A 53 -3.19 12.70 2.72
C ARG A 53 -3.80 11.85 3.82
N VAL A 54 -3.02 10.94 4.41
CA VAL A 54 -3.50 10.00 5.45
C VAL A 54 -3.10 10.41 6.86
N LEU A 55 -2.11 11.26 7.08
CA LEU A 55 -1.65 11.52 8.45
C LEU A 55 -1.65 13.00 8.84
N PHE A 56 -1.93 13.91 7.92
CA PHE A 56 -1.82 15.35 8.16
C PHE A 56 -2.92 16.14 7.46
N ASP A 57 -3.37 17.22 8.09
CA ASP A 57 -4.32 18.15 7.47
C ASP A 57 -3.65 18.99 6.36
N HIS A 58 -2.34 19.19 6.48
CA HIS A 58 -1.57 20.01 5.56
C HIS A 58 -0.26 19.34 5.13
N ARG A 59 -0.02 19.35 3.82
CA ARG A 59 1.20 18.83 3.19
C ARG A 59 2.48 19.46 3.72
N THR A 60 2.49 20.78 3.93
CA THR A 60 3.67 21.49 4.44
C THR A 60 4.05 21.02 5.84
N THR A 61 3.06 20.79 6.72
CA THR A 61 3.26 20.25 8.06
C THR A 61 3.82 18.83 8.02
N CYS A 62 3.26 17.98 7.15
CA CYS A 62 3.79 16.64 6.88
C CYS A 62 5.27 16.69 6.49
N ARG A 63 5.60 17.50 5.48
CA ARG A 63 6.96 17.67 4.98
C ARG A 63 7.92 18.09 6.10
N HIS A 64 7.59 19.14 6.86
CA HIS A 64 8.45 19.61 7.96
C HIS A 64 8.64 18.53 9.05
N ARG A 65 7.59 17.77 9.36
CA ARG A 65 7.69 16.66 10.30
C ARG A 65 8.60 15.55 9.78
N LEU A 66 8.45 15.14 8.52
CA LEU A 66 9.29 14.10 7.91
C LEU A 66 10.77 14.49 7.85
N TYR A 67 11.09 15.76 7.55
CA TYR A 67 12.47 16.26 7.67
C TYR A 67 13.00 16.22 9.10
N THR A 68 12.17 16.55 10.09
CA THR A 68 12.54 16.41 11.51
C THR A 68 12.84 14.96 11.87
N LEU A 69 11.96 14.03 11.48
CA LEU A 69 12.14 12.59 11.72
C LEU A 69 13.39 12.04 11.01
N ARG A 70 13.72 12.58 9.83
CA ARG A 70 14.94 12.22 9.12
C ARG A 70 16.21 12.68 9.83
N ARG A 71 16.23 13.91 10.35
CA ARG A 71 17.36 14.40 11.16
C ARG A 71 17.59 13.54 12.41
N LEU A 72 16.51 12.99 12.96
CA LEU A 72 16.56 12.05 14.09
C LEU A 72 17.05 10.64 13.71
N GLY A 73 17.18 10.32 12.42
CA GLY A 73 17.44 8.94 11.96
C GLY A 73 16.22 8.02 12.07
N PHE A 74 15.02 8.58 12.27
CA PHE A 74 13.80 7.80 12.40
C PHE A 74 13.24 7.36 11.05
N VAL A 75 13.28 8.21 10.03
CA VAL A 75 12.98 7.85 8.63
C VAL A 75 14.16 8.26 7.75
N ASP A 76 14.22 7.76 6.52
CA ASP A 76 15.10 8.32 5.49
C ASP A 76 14.32 8.56 4.20
N ARG A 77 14.98 9.09 3.17
CA ARG A 77 14.37 9.41 1.90
C ARG A 77 15.33 9.26 0.74
N PHE A 78 14.76 9.14 -0.45
CA PHE A 78 15.44 9.37 -1.71
C PHE A 78 14.53 10.16 -2.66
N VAL A 79 15.12 10.67 -3.74
CA VAL A 79 14.39 11.28 -4.87
C VAL A 79 15.01 10.70 -6.13
N ARG A 80 14.19 10.09 -7.00
CA ARG A 80 14.63 9.73 -8.34
C ARG A 80 14.47 10.95 -9.22
N ASN A 81 15.58 11.52 -9.68
CA ASN A 81 15.56 12.69 -10.55
C ASN A 81 15.32 12.26 -12.00
N ARG A 82 14.15 12.58 -12.53
CA ARG A 82 13.78 12.42 -13.93
C ARG A 82 13.53 13.82 -14.52
N PRO A 83 14.36 14.27 -15.48
CA PRO A 83 14.16 15.56 -16.12
C PRO A 83 12.78 15.65 -16.78
N GLY A 84 12.02 16.71 -16.49
CA GLY A 84 10.70 16.94 -17.07
C GLY A 84 9.54 16.20 -16.39
N GLU A 85 9.80 15.36 -15.39
CA GLU A 85 8.79 14.65 -14.61
C GLU A 85 8.72 15.15 -13.15
N PRO A 86 7.57 14.97 -12.46
CA PRO A 86 7.50 15.13 -11.03
C PRO A 86 8.50 14.20 -10.33
N ASN A 87 9.31 14.74 -9.43
CA ASN A 87 10.31 14.00 -8.67
C ASN A 87 9.90 13.95 -7.18
N PRO A 88 8.89 13.13 -6.81
CA PRO A 88 8.39 13.09 -5.44
C PRO A 88 9.47 12.56 -4.49
N ALA A 89 9.55 13.15 -3.30
CA ALA A 89 10.34 12.59 -2.23
C ALA A 89 9.69 11.30 -1.72
N CYS A 90 10.43 10.21 -1.87
CA CYS A 90 10.09 8.86 -1.44
C CYS A 90 10.70 8.61 -0.07
N TRP A 91 9.88 8.26 0.91
CA TRP A 91 10.30 8.01 2.29
C TRP A 91 10.40 6.51 2.54
N VAL A 92 11.39 6.12 3.34
CA VAL A 92 11.70 4.73 3.69
C VAL A 92 11.99 4.62 5.19
N PRO A 93 11.95 3.42 5.79
CA PRO A 93 12.36 3.24 7.18
C PRO A 93 13.80 3.71 7.41
N GLY A 94 14.00 4.48 8.48
CA GLY A 94 15.32 4.83 9.00
C GLY A 94 15.79 3.80 10.04
N PRO A 95 17.05 3.87 10.49
CA PRO A 95 17.58 2.91 11.47
C PRO A 95 16.74 2.76 12.74
N LEU A 96 16.16 3.86 13.23
CA LEU A 96 15.38 3.83 14.48
C LEU A 96 13.96 3.30 14.28
N SER A 97 13.26 3.67 13.20
CA SER A 97 11.93 3.09 12.94
C SER A 97 12.01 1.60 12.62
N ALA A 98 12.99 1.19 11.81
CA ALA A 98 13.19 -0.22 11.49
C ALA A 98 13.50 -1.05 12.74
N ARG A 99 14.31 -0.50 13.67
CA ARG A 99 14.55 -1.12 14.97
C ARG A 99 13.28 -1.18 15.83
N TYR A 100 12.52 -0.09 15.87
CA TYR A 100 11.28 -0.02 16.65
C TYR A 100 10.26 -1.06 16.20
N VAL A 101 9.98 -1.14 14.89
CA VAL A 101 8.98 -2.09 14.34
C VAL A 101 9.43 -3.53 14.53
N ALA A 102 10.71 -3.85 14.28
CA ALA A 102 11.23 -5.20 14.50
C ALA A 102 11.08 -5.63 15.97
N LEU A 103 11.51 -4.79 16.92
CA LEU A 103 11.40 -5.11 18.35
C LEU A 103 9.94 -5.20 18.82
N ALA A 104 9.05 -4.38 18.29
CA ALA A 104 7.62 -4.44 18.61
C ALA A 104 6.99 -5.78 18.16
N ARG A 105 7.56 -6.44 17.15
CA ARG A 105 7.15 -7.78 16.67
C ARG A 105 7.96 -8.92 17.27
N GLY A 106 8.84 -8.64 18.25
CA GLY A 106 9.75 -9.65 18.82
C GLY A 106 10.85 -10.13 17.86
N GLU A 107 11.13 -9.39 16.79
CA GLU A 107 12.12 -9.72 15.77
C GLU A 107 13.48 -9.04 16.04
N ALA A 108 14.55 -9.63 15.50
CA ALA A 108 15.86 -9.02 15.53
C ALA A 108 15.92 -7.79 14.60
N PRO A 109 16.36 -6.62 15.07
CA PRO A 109 16.52 -5.44 14.22
C PRO A 109 17.45 -5.68 13.02
N PRO A 110 17.15 -5.11 11.84
CA PRO A 110 18.01 -5.24 10.69
C PRO A 110 19.37 -4.57 10.93
N SER A 111 20.42 -5.15 10.35
CA SER A 111 21.75 -4.52 10.39
C SER A 111 21.76 -3.21 9.59
N PRO A 112 22.66 -2.26 9.91
CA PRO A 112 22.79 -1.03 9.13
C PRO A 112 23.08 -1.27 7.65
N ARG A 113 23.80 -2.35 7.33
CA ARG A 113 24.05 -2.77 5.93
C ARG A 113 22.75 -3.23 5.27
N ALA A 114 22.01 -4.13 5.91
CA ALA A 114 20.75 -4.63 5.35
C ALA A 114 19.75 -3.49 5.09
N LEU A 115 19.71 -2.48 5.96
CA LEU A 115 18.83 -1.33 5.76
C LEU A 115 19.27 -0.46 4.57
N ARG A 116 20.58 -0.20 4.40
CA ARG A 116 21.12 0.49 3.21
C ARG A 116 20.81 -0.28 1.93
N ASP A 117 21.05 -1.59 1.91
CA ASP A 117 20.76 -2.44 0.76
C ASP A 117 19.25 -2.44 0.41
N ARG A 118 18.36 -2.31 1.40
CA ARG A 118 16.91 -2.15 1.17
C ARG A 118 16.60 -0.80 0.52
N GLN A 119 17.19 0.29 1.00
CA GLN A 119 17.03 1.64 0.45
C GLN A 119 17.54 1.72 -1.00
N ASP A 120 18.73 1.19 -1.27
CA ASP A 120 19.33 1.17 -2.61
C ASP A 120 18.48 0.34 -3.57
N ARG A 121 17.93 -0.79 -3.11
CA ARG A 121 17.00 -1.61 -3.91
C ARG A 121 15.69 -0.86 -4.21
N ALA A 122 15.14 -0.12 -3.26
CA ALA A 122 13.94 0.70 -3.49
C ALA A 122 14.22 1.81 -4.53
N TYR A 123 15.37 2.49 -4.42
CA TYR A 123 15.80 3.49 -5.38
C TYR A 123 16.01 2.93 -6.79
N ALA A 124 16.69 1.78 -6.90
CA ALA A 124 17.02 1.14 -8.16
C ALA A 124 15.87 0.35 -8.79
N SER A 125 14.75 0.17 -8.08
CA SER A 125 13.65 -0.68 -8.55
C SER A 125 12.99 -0.12 -9.83
N PRO A 126 12.88 -0.91 -10.91
CA PRO A 126 12.09 -0.54 -12.07
C PRO A 126 10.58 -0.52 -11.76
N TYR A 127 10.15 -1.18 -10.69
CA TYR A 127 8.75 -1.28 -10.26
C TYR A 127 8.35 -0.21 -9.24
N LEU A 128 9.18 0.80 -8.97
CA LEU A 128 8.85 1.82 -7.97
C LEU A 128 7.55 2.55 -8.31
N ASP A 129 7.36 2.97 -9.57
CA ASP A 129 6.17 3.73 -9.95
C ASP A 129 4.90 2.86 -9.78
N HIS A 130 4.99 1.57 -10.13
CA HIS A 130 3.94 0.59 -9.87
C HIS A 130 3.63 0.45 -8.39
N LEU A 131 4.65 0.30 -7.53
CA LEU A 131 4.47 0.25 -6.07
C LEU A 131 3.79 1.52 -5.54
N LEU A 132 4.19 2.69 -6.04
CA LEU A 132 3.58 3.96 -5.63
C LEU A 132 2.12 4.06 -6.07
N GLU A 133 1.77 3.58 -7.28
CA GLU A 133 0.39 3.54 -7.79
C GLU A 133 -0.48 2.55 -6.99
N VAL A 134 0.06 1.37 -6.67
CA VAL A 134 -0.58 0.38 -5.76
C VAL A 134 -0.83 0.99 -4.39
N ASN A 135 0.18 1.61 -3.79
CA ASN A 135 0.01 2.28 -2.50
C ASN A 135 -1.01 3.42 -2.60
N GLN A 136 -1.07 4.13 -3.73
CA GLN A 136 -2.03 5.20 -3.94
C GLN A 136 -3.48 4.68 -3.90
N PHE A 137 -3.76 3.50 -4.44
CA PHE A 137 -5.09 2.87 -4.37
C PHE A 137 -5.59 2.73 -2.93
N PHE A 138 -4.77 2.17 -2.03
CA PHE A 138 -5.16 1.98 -0.62
C PHE A 138 -5.20 3.29 0.16
N ILE A 139 -4.31 4.24 -0.16
CA ILE A 139 -4.34 5.60 0.37
C ILE A 139 -5.66 6.28 0.00
N ASP A 140 -6.16 6.11 -1.23
CA ASP A 140 -7.43 6.67 -1.67
C ASP A 140 -8.61 6.08 -0.89
N LEU A 141 -8.61 4.77 -0.62
CA LEU A 141 -9.60 4.13 0.25
C LEU A 141 -9.59 4.71 1.68
N LEU A 142 -8.40 4.88 2.28
CA LEU A 142 -8.26 5.48 3.62
C LEU A 142 -8.73 6.94 3.67
N VAL A 143 -8.52 7.69 2.60
CA VAL A 143 -8.99 9.08 2.50
C VAL A 143 -10.50 9.13 2.33
N ASP A 144 -11.06 8.24 1.51
CA ASP A 144 -12.48 8.16 1.27
C ASP A 144 -13.28 7.75 2.52
N ALA A 145 -12.75 6.80 3.30
CA ALA A 145 -13.29 6.38 4.60
C ALA A 145 -13.51 7.56 5.58
N ARG A 146 -12.61 8.56 5.59
CA ARG A 146 -12.72 9.72 6.52
C ARG A 146 -13.99 10.53 6.36
N HIS A 147 -14.57 10.50 5.18
CA HIS A 147 -15.76 11.28 4.85
C HIS A 147 -17.04 10.45 5.00
N ARG A 148 -16.92 9.17 5.41
CA ARG A 148 -18.01 8.20 5.46
C ARG A 148 -17.94 7.42 6.79
N PRO A 149 -18.73 7.81 7.82
CA PRO A 149 -18.59 7.28 9.18
C PRO A 149 -18.65 5.75 9.32
N GLU A 150 -19.39 5.08 8.44
CA GLU A 150 -19.59 3.62 8.46
C GLU A 150 -18.54 2.86 7.64
N ALA A 151 -17.64 3.57 6.97
CA ALA A 151 -16.71 3.02 6.01
C ALA A 151 -15.27 3.09 6.51
N ASP A 152 -14.52 2.00 6.35
CA ASP A 152 -13.14 1.94 6.80
C ASP A 152 -12.31 0.89 6.04
N LEU A 153 -11.01 1.14 5.90
CA LEU A 153 -10.05 0.15 5.41
C LEU A 153 -9.40 -0.54 6.61
N VAL A 154 -10.04 -1.61 7.07
CA VAL A 154 -9.70 -2.28 8.34
C VAL A 154 -8.53 -3.25 8.25
N ARG A 155 -8.04 -3.51 7.03
CA ARG A 155 -6.80 -4.26 6.77
C ARG A 155 -6.16 -3.74 5.49
N TRP A 156 -4.84 -3.58 5.51
CA TRP A 156 -4.04 -3.34 4.32
C TRP A 156 -2.70 -4.07 4.46
N TRP A 157 -2.46 -5.03 3.57
CA TRP A 157 -1.21 -5.76 3.47
C TRP A 157 -0.55 -5.51 2.12
N SER A 158 0.77 -5.34 2.17
CA SER A 158 1.65 -5.33 0.98
C SER A 158 1.66 -6.68 0.26
N GLU A 159 2.19 -6.73 -0.97
CA GLU A 159 2.52 -7.98 -1.65
C GLU A 159 3.33 -8.93 -0.74
N ARG A 160 4.34 -8.40 -0.03
CA ARG A 160 5.21 -9.18 0.87
C ARG A 160 4.41 -9.90 1.95
N THR A 161 3.59 -9.16 2.69
CA THR A 161 2.80 -9.71 3.78
C THR A 161 1.71 -10.63 3.25
N THR A 162 1.04 -10.23 2.17
CA THR A 162 0.00 -11.05 1.52
C THR A 162 0.55 -12.38 1.05
N ALA A 163 1.65 -12.38 0.28
CA ALA A 163 2.27 -13.61 -0.18
C ALA A 163 2.70 -14.50 1.00
N ALA A 164 3.27 -13.95 2.07
CA ALA A 164 3.63 -14.73 3.25
C ALA A 164 2.40 -15.37 3.92
N THR A 165 1.33 -14.59 4.16
CA THR A 165 0.10 -15.05 4.83
C THR A 165 -0.61 -16.15 4.04
N PHE A 166 -0.60 -16.10 2.70
CA PHE A 166 -1.21 -17.12 1.85
C PHE A 166 -0.21 -18.20 1.40
N GLY A 167 0.84 -18.46 2.19
CA GLY A 167 1.79 -19.57 1.96
C GLY A 167 2.57 -19.46 0.64
N ARG A 168 2.74 -18.25 0.12
CA ARG A 168 3.36 -17.91 -1.17
C ARG A 168 2.69 -18.56 -2.37
N ARG A 169 1.40 -18.87 -2.26
CA ARG A 169 0.59 -19.44 -3.35
C ARG A 169 0.13 -18.38 -4.35
N ILE A 170 -0.03 -17.15 -3.89
CA ILE A 170 -0.44 -15.98 -4.67
C ILE A 170 0.50 -14.81 -4.37
N HIS A 171 0.58 -13.87 -5.31
CA HIS A 171 1.40 -12.66 -5.23
C HIS A 171 0.62 -11.46 -5.76
N PRO A 172 -0.53 -11.09 -5.15
CA PRO A 172 -1.23 -9.87 -5.51
C PRO A 172 -0.37 -8.67 -5.14
N ASP A 173 -0.56 -7.55 -5.85
CA ASP A 173 0.11 -6.29 -5.55
C ASP A 173 -0.24 -5.77 -4.13
N GLY A 174 -1.43 -6.13 -3.64
CA GLY A 174 -1.81 -5.94 -2.24
C GLY A 174 -3.09 -6.67 -1.86
N HIS A 175 -3.41 -6.67 -0.57
CA HIS A 175 -4.65 -7.19 -0.02
C HIS A 175 -5.27 -6.17 0.93
N GLY A 176 -6.60 -6.08 0.91
CA GLY A 176 -7.33 -5.28 1.88
C GLY A 176 -8.62 -5.93 2.34
N ILE A 177 -9.14 -5.43 3.45
CA ILE A 177 -10.53 -5.65 3.86
C ILE A 177 -11.17 -4.27 3.99
N TRP A 178 -12.20 -4.05 3.19
CA TRP A 178 -13.00 -2.84 3.18
C TRP A 178 -14.28 -3.09 3.97
N ARG A 179 -14.58 -2.23 4.95
CA ARG A 179 -15.83 -2.26 5.72
C ARG A 179 -16.71 -1.09 5.29
N ASP A 180 -18.02 -1.31 5.17
CA ASP A 180 -19.04 -0.28 4.92
C ASP A 180 -20.35 -0.73 5.58
N GLY A 181 -20.69 -0.13 6.72
CA GLY A 181 -21.76 -0.62 7.60
C GLY A 181 -21.45 -2.02 8.11
N ASP A 182 -22.39 -2.95 7.92
CA ASP A 182 -22.24 -4.35 8.31
C ASP A 182 -21.50 -5.22 7.26
N ALA A 183 -21.19 -4.65 6.08
CA ALA A 183 -20.52 -5.38 5.01
C ALA A 183 -18.98 -5.33 5.18
N GLU A 184 -18.33 -6.49 5.10
CA GLU A 184 -16.87 -6.61 5.00
C GLU A 184 -16.47 -7.33 3.70
N THR A 185 -15.79 -6.60 2.82
CA THR A 185 -15.27 -7.11 1.56
C THR A 185 -13.76 -7.26 1.66
N GLY A 186 -13.28 -8.48 1.89
CA GLY A 186 -11.87 -8.81 1.66
C GLY A 186 -11.58 -8.95 0.16
N PHE A 187 -10.42 -8.50 -0.29
CA PHE A 187 -10.08 -8.51 -1.72
C PHE A 187 -8.58 -8.67 -1.99
N TYR A 188 -8.24 -9.15 -3.19
CA TYR A 188 -6.87 -9.13 -3.73
C TYR A 188 -6.77 -8.06 -4.82
N LEU A 189 -5.71 -7.25 -4.83
CA LEU A 189 -5.50 -6.22 -5.84
C LEU A 189 -4.44 -6.66 -6.85
N GLU A 190 -4.76 -6.51 -8.13
CA GLU A 190 -3.85 -6.56 -9.27
C GLU A 190 -3.93 -5.22 -10.00
N HIS A 191 -2.88 -4.40 -9.87
CA HIS A 191 -2.79 -3.10 -10.53
C HIS A 191 -2.16 -3.27 -11.90
N ASP A 192 -2.90 -3.01 -12.96
CA ASP A 192 -2.37 -3.16 -14.30
C ASP A 192 -2.03 -1.80 -14.92
N ARG A 193 -0.77 -1.67 -15.36
CA ARG A 193 -0.24 -0.49 -16.05
C ARG A 193 -0.27 -0.64 -17.58
N GLY A 194 -0.88 -1.70 -18.10
CA GLY A 194 -0.89 -1.99 -19.53
C GLY A 194 0.39 -2.64 -20.06
N THR A 195 1.36 -2.95 -19.21
CA THR A 195 2.68 -3.47 -19.60
C THR A 195 2.69 -4.99 -19.80
N GLU A 196 1.78 -5.72 -19.16
CA GLU A 196 1.62 -7.16 -19.34
C GLU A 196 0.60 -7.50 -20.44
N SER A 197 0.69 -8.70 -21.01
CA SER A 197 -0.35 -9.18 -21.94
C SER A 197 -1.62 -9.60 -21.17
N LEU A 198 -2.78 -9.51 -21.82
CA LEU A 198 -4.04 -9.99 -21.21
C LEU A 198 -3.99 -11.50 -20.92
N THR A 199 -3.25 -12.28 -21.71
CA THR A 199 -2.97 -13.69 -21.43
C THR A 199 -2.37 -13.87 -20.05
N ARG A 200 -1.30 -13.11 -19.77
CA ARG A 200 -0.60 -13.17 -18.51
C ARG A 200 -1.50 -12.79 -17.33
N LEU A 201 -2.33 -11.76 -17.49
CA LEU A 201 -3.32 -11.39 -16.47
C LEU A 201 -4.32 -12.53 -16.20
N THR A 202 -4.87 -13.14 -17.25
CA THR A 202 -5.81 -14.27 -17.09
C THR A 202 -5.15 -15.52 -16.51
N ASP A 203 -3.87 -15.77 -16.79
CA ASP A 203 -3.14 -16.93 -16.29
C ASP A 203 -2.92 -16.83 -14.77
N LYS A 204 -2.76 -15.61 -14.21
CA LYS A 204 -2.65 -15.38 -12.75
C LYS A 204 -3.85 -15.95 -11.99
N LEU A 205 -5.05 -15.92 -12.59
CA LEU A 205 -6.29 -16.45 -11.97
C LEU A 205 -6.19 -17.93 -11.61
N GLY A 206 -5.32 -18.71 -12.26
CA GLY A 206 -5.07 -20.10 -11.89
C GLY A 206 -4.55 -20.27 -10.46
N ALA A 207 -3.72 -19.34 -9.99
CA ALA A 207 -3.20 -19.38 -8.62
C ALA A 207 -4.29 -19.07 -7.59
N TYR A 208 -5.14 -18.07 -7.86
CA TYR A 208 -6.27 -17.72 -7.00
C TYR A 208 -7.32 -18.83 -6.92
N ARG A 209 -7.65 -19.47 -8.05
CA ARG A 209 -8.52 -20.66 -8.07
C ARG A 209 -7.99 -21.79 -7.19
N ARG A 210 -6.69 -22.08 -7.27
CA ARG A 210 -6.04 -23.11 -6.43
C ARG A 210 -6.07 -22.72 -4.96
N LEU A 211 -5.76 -21.47 -4.63
CA LEU A 211 -5.84 -20.98 -3.25
C LEU A 211 -7.24 -21.19 -2.67
N ARG A 212 -8.28 -20.82 -3.40
CA ARG A 212 -9.68 -21.05 -3.00
C ARG A 212 -9.98 -22.54 -2.81
N ALA A 213 -9.61 -23.38 -3.78
CA ALA A 213 -9.83 -24.83 -3.72
C ALA A 213 -9.12 -25.48 -2.52
N ASP A 214 -7.99 -24.92 -2.10
CA ASP A 214 -7.19 -25.40 -0.95
C ASP A 214 -7.67 -24.82 0.40
N GLY A 215 -8.85 -24.19 0.45
CA GLY A 215 -9.45 -23.66 1.68
C GLY A 215 -9.11 -22.19 1.98
N GLY A 216 -8.62 -21.43 0.98
CA GLY A 216 -8.51 -19.98 1.07
C GLY A 216 -9.87 -19.27 0.99
N PRO A 217 -9.90 -17.95 1.27
CA PRO A 217 -11.13 -17.17 1.29
C PRO A 217 -11.71 -16.96 -0.12
N ASP A 218 -13.01 -16.67 -0.18
CA ASP A 218 -13.76 -16.35 -1.40
C ASP A 218 -13.65 -14.84 -1.72
N TYR A 219 -12.45 -14.29 -1.64
CA TYR A 219 -12.20 -12.88 -1.93
C TYR A 219 -12.10 -12.62 -3.44
N PRO A 220 -12.74 -11.56 -3.97
CA PRO A 220 -12.57 -11.16 -5.35
C PRO A 220 -11.13 -10.74 -5.67
N VAL A 221 -10.70 -11.05 -6.89
CA VAL A 221 -9.52 -10.46 -7.51
C VAL A 221 -9.95 -9.19 -8.24
N LEU A 222 -9.44 -8.05 -7.77
CA LEU A 222 -9.70 -6.73 -8.32
C LEU A 222 -8.61 -6.37 -9.32
N PHE A 223 -8.99 -6.07 -10.55
CA PHE A 223 -8.08 -5.48 -11.54
C PHE A 223 -8.39 -3.98 -11.69
N THR A 224 -7.41 -3.13 -11.39
CA THR A 224 -7.48 -1.72 -11.78
C THR A 224 -6.70 -1.53 -13.08
N LEU A 225 -7.34 -1.01 -14.11
CA LEU A 225 -6.85 -1.01 -15.48
C LEU A 225 -6.63 0.41 -16.00
N PRO A 226 -5.73 0.61 -16.97
CA PRO A 226 -5.34 1.95 -17.41
C PRO A 226 -6.33 2.56 -18.40
N SER A 227 -7.23 1.76 -19.01
CA SER A 227 -8.19 2.28 -19.99
C SER A 227 -9.45 1.42 -20.13
N PRO A 228 -10.58 2.00 -20.57
CA PRO A 228 -11.81 1.25 -20.84
C PRO A 228 -11.63 0.17 -21.91
N ALA A 229 -10.88 0.46 -22.97
CA ALA A 229 -10.62 -0.53 -24.03
C ALA A 229 -9.89 -1.77 -23.48
N ARG A 230 -8.95 -1.57 -22.55
CA ARG A 230 -8.23 -2.68 -21.93
C ARG A 230 -9.13 -3.49 -21.00
N GLU A 231 -10.06 -2.83 -20.30
CA GLU A 231 -11.10 -3.48 -19.52
C GLU A 231 -12.03 -4.33 -20.38
N GLU A 232 -12.56 -3.78 -21.48
CA GLU A 232 -13.42 -4.53 -22.41
C GLU A 232 -12.72 -5.74 -23.03
N HIS A 233 -11.45 -5.60 -23.41
CA HIS A 233 -10.66 -6.71 -23.93
C HIS A 233 -10.39 -7.78 -22.86
N LEU A 234 -10.15 -7.38 -21.60
CA LEU A 234 -10.01 -8.33 -20.50
C LEU A 234 -11.32 -9.11 -20.28
N HIS A 235 -12.46 -8.43 -20.24
CA HIS A 235 -13.78 -9.08 -20.11
C HIS A 235 -14.08 -10.04 -21.27
N THR A 236 -13.81 -9.63 -22.51
CA THR A 236 -13.93 -10.51 -23.69
C THR A 236 -13.11 -11.79 -23.52
N ARG A 237 -11.88 -11.64 -23.05
CA ARG A 237 -10.96 -12.76 -22.84
C ARG A 237 -11.41 -13.68 -21.70
N LEU A 238 -11.88 -13.09 -20.59
CA LEU A 238 -12.42 -13.83 -19.45
C LEU A 238 -13.66 -14.64 -19.84
N ALA A 239 -14.54 -14.07 -20.68
CA ALA A 239 -15.73 -14.75 -21.18
C ALA A 239 -15.42 -15.90 -22.15
N ALA A 240 -14.35 -15.78 -22.94
CA ALA A 240 -13.90 -16.84 -23.86
C ALA A 240 -13.05 -17.93 -23.17
N GLY A 241 -12.62 -17.70 -21.93
CA GLY A 241 -11.74 -18.59 -21.18
C GLY A 241 -12.50 -19.71 -20.43
N PRO A 242 -11.77 -20.56 -19.69
CA PRO A 242 -12.38 -21.52 -18.78
C PRO A 242 -13.17 -20.80 -17.67
N SER A 243 -14.06 -21.53 -17.00
CA SER A 243 -14.84 -20.99 -15.86
C SER A 243 -13.94 -20.25 -14.87
N LEU A 244 -14.34 -19.05 -14.47
CA LEU A 244 -13.50 -18.17 -13.64
C LEU A 244 -13.07 -18.85 -12.33
N GLY A 245 -13.98 -19.58 -11.67
CA GLY A 245 -13.72 -20.30 -10.41
C GLY A 245 -13.38 -19.41 -9.21
N VAL A 246 -13.32 -18.09 -9.42
CA VAL A 246 -13.11 -17.01 -8.46
C VAL A 246 -13.88 -15.78 -8.93
N THR A 247 -14.29 -14.91 -8.02
CA THR A 247 -14.89 -13.62 -8.37
C THR A 247 -13.80 -12.70 -8.94
N VAL A 248 -14.08 -12.08 -10.09
CA VAL A 248 -13.18 -11.09 -10.71
C VAL A 248 -13.98 -9.81 -10.94
N ALA A 249 -13.46 -8.69 -10.44
CA ALA A 249 -14.02 -7.37 -10.63
C ALA A 249 -12.97 -6.44 -11.24
N THR A 250 -13.39 -5.58 -12.16
CA THR A 250 -12.49 -4.64 -12.84
C THR A 250 -12.95 -3.21 -12.68
N CYS A 251 -12.03 -2.26 -12.67
CA CYS A 251 -12.34 -0.85 -12.86
C CYS A 251 -11.25 -0.16 -13.67
N VAL A 252 -11.56 1.01 -14.24
CA VAL A 252 -10.58 1.88 -14.88
C VAL A 252 -10.10 2.90 -13.86
N THR A 253 -8.78 2.99 -13.67
CA THR A 253 -8.17 3.96 -12.75
C THR A 253 -8.46 5.38 -13.25
N THR A 254 -9.29 6.11 -12.51
CA THR A 254 -9.71 7.48 -12.86
C THR A 254 -9.37 8.43 -11.71
N PRO A 255 -8.57 9.49 -11.94
CA PRO A 255 -8.22 10.45 -10.90
C PRO A 255 -9.47 11.05 -10.22
N GLY A 256 -9.49 11.07 -8.89
CA GLY A 256 -10.58 11.63 -8.09
C GLY A 256 -11.81 10.72 -7.93
N VAL A 257 -11.83 9.54 -8.57
CA VAL A 257 -12.90 8.57 -8.38
C VAL A 257 -12.47 7.54 -7.33
N SER A 258 -13.24 7.43 -6.24
CA SER A 258 -12.96 6.46 -5.17
C SER A 258 -13.20 5.03 -5.65
N ALA A 259 -12.24 4.16 -5.40
CA ALA A 259 -12.36 2.72 -5.60
C ALA A 259 -13.40 2.07 -4.69
N ALA A 260 -13.86 2.74 -3.63
CA ALA A 260 -14.98 2.22 -2.83
C ALA A 260 -16.34 2.49 -3.47
N GLY A 261 -16.42 3.45 -4.40
CA GLY A 261 -17.63 3.81 -5.13
C GLY A 261 -18.06 2.77 -6.17
N PRO A 262 -19.17 3.02 -6.89
CA PRO A 262 -19.73 2.10 -7.88
C PRO A 262 -18.90 2.10 -9.17
N VAL A 263 -17.69 1.53 -9.12
CA VAL A 263 -16.73 1.48 -10.24
C VAL A 263 -16.42 0.07 -10.72
N TRP A 264 -16.85 -0.94 -9.98
CA TRP A 264 -16.45 -2.33 -10.23
C TRP A 264 -17.41 -3.03 -11.18
N TRP A 265 -16.90 -3.54 -12.30
CA TRP A 265 -17.62 -4.40 -13.23
C TRP A 265 -17.23 -5.85 -13.00
N LEU A 266 -18.20 -6.68 -12.60
CA LEU A 266 -18.01 -8.11 -12.40
C LEU A 266 -17.86 -8.85 -13.73
N ALA A 267 -16.84 -9.69 -13.84
CA ALA A 267 -16.65 -10.55 -14.99
C ALA A 267 -17.77 -11.59 -15.07
N GLY A 268 -18.38 -11.72 -16.26
CA GLY A 268 -19.53 -12.61 -16.49
C GLY A 268 -20.87 -12.07 -16.03
N ALA A 269 -20.93 -10.85 -15.46
CA ALA A 269 -22.17 -10.15 -15.13
C ALA A 269 -22.55 -9.14 -16.22
N ASP A 270 -23.71 -8.52 -16.05
CA ASP A 270 -24.10 -7.34 -16.82
C ASP A 270 -23.12 -6.16 -16.58
N ARG A 271 -23.16 -5.14 -17.44
CA ARG A 271 -22.27 -3.96 -17.34
C ARG A 271 -22.60 -3.05 -16.15
N ARG A 272 -23.33 -3.53 -15.14
CA ARG A 272 -23.65 -2.78 -13.94
C ARG A 272 -22.38 -2.60 -13.10
N ARG A 273 -22.15 -1.37 -12.65
CA ARG A 273 -21.06 -1.06 -11.73
C ARG A 273 -21.52 -1.23 -10.29
N LEU A 274 -20.73 -1.92 -9.49
CA LEU A 274 -20.96 -2.20 -8.07
C LEU A 274 -19.99 -1.40 -7.20
N ARG A 275 -20.41 -1.08 -5.97
CA ARG A 275 -19.52 -0.53 -4.95
C ARG A 275 -18.59 -1.63 -4.45
N LEU A 276 -17.46 -1.26 -3.84
CA LEU A 276 -16.54 -2.24 -3.27
C LEU A 276 -17.23 -3.09 -2.18
N ALA A 277 -18.09 -2.47 -1.37
CA ALA A 277 -18.88 -3.15 -0.34
C ALA A 277 -19.95 -4.10 -0.90
N ASP A 278 -20.36 -3.92 -2.16
CA ASP A 278 -21.40 -4.74 -2.79
C ASP A 278 -20.81 -5.95 -3.54
N LEU A 279 -19.49 -6.10 -3.58
CA LEU A 279 -18.84 -7.22 -4.26
C LEU A 279 -19.01 -8.52 -3.45
N PRO A 280 -19.31 -9.66 -4.11
CA PRO A 280 -19.34 -10.95 -3.44
C PRO A 280 -17.97 -11.28 -2.84
N ALA A 281 -17.91 -11.37 -1.52
CA ALA A 281 -16.72 -11.76 -0.77
C ALA A 281 -17.11 -12.60 0.45
N GLY A 282 -16.28 -13.58 0.79
CA GLY A 282 -16.46 -14.36 2.01
C GLY A 282 -15.12 -14.73 2.62
N HIS A 283 -14.97 -14.56 3.94
CA HIS A 283 -13.76 -14.94 4.66
C HIS A 283 -13.48 -16.46 4.59
N GLY A 284 -14.49 -17.28 4.30
CA GLY A 284 -14.39 -18.73 4.41
C GLY A 284 -14.18 -19.17 5.87
N PRO A 285 -14.00 -20.48 6.13
CA PRO A 285 -13.61 -20.97 7.44
C PRO A 285 -12.19 -20.51 7.77
N GLU A 286 -11.92 -20.17 9.04
CA GLU A 286 -10.55 -19.88 9.48
C GLU A 286 -9.66 -21.11 9.29
N GLY A 287 -8.44 -20.89 8.80
CA GLY A 287 -7.50 -21.96 8.54
C GLY A 287 -6.13 -21.45 8.10
N PRO A 288 -5.17 -22.35 7.82
CA PRO A 288 -3.79 -21.97 7.50
C PRO A 288 -3.64 -21.06 6.27
N LEU A 289 -4.63 -21.07 5.37
CA LEU A 289 -4.68 -20.25 4.15
C LEU A 289 -5.84 -19.25 4.17
N SER A 290 -6.59 -19.17 5.28
CA SER A 290 -7.64 -18.18 5.49
C SER A 290 -7.38 -17.42 6.79
N PRO A 291 -6.84 -16.19 6.70
CA PRO A 291 -6.53 -15.39 7.89
C PRO A 291 -7.77 -14.84 8.60
N GLY A 292 -8.98 -15.22 8.18
CA GLY A 292 -10.23 -14.77 8.78
C GLY A 292 -10.49 -13.26 8.61
N PRO A 293 -11.49 -12.73 9.33
CA PRO A 293 -11.87 -11.32 9.32
C PRO A 293 -10.77 -10.40 9.87
N ALA A 294 -10.88 -9.09 9.63
CA ALA A 294 -9.92 -8.13 10.16
C ALA A 294 -9.92 -8.11 11.70
N ARG A 295 -8.72 -8.13 12.30
CA ARG A 295 -8.52 -7.92 13.73
C ARG A 295 -8.14 -6.45 13.98
N PRO A 296 -8.40 -5.89 15.16
CA PRO A 296 -8.14 -4.47 15.42
C PRO A 296 -6.68 -4.02 15.17
N ASP A 297 -5.70 -4.89 15.41
CA ASP A 297 -4.28 -4.69 15.15
C ASP A 297 -3.89 -4.76 13.67
N HIS A 298 -4.76 -5.31 12.80
CA HIS A 298 -4.58 -5.31 11.35
C HIS A 298 -4.91 -3.95 10.71
N HIS A 299 -5.56 -3.04 11.45
CA HIS A 299 -5.93 -1.74 10.92
C HIS A 299 -4.66 -0.93 10.57
N PRO A 300 -4.51 -0.41 9.35
CA PRO A 300 -3.27 0.26 8.90
C PRO A 300 -2.90 1.49 9.75
N LEU A 301 -3.88 2.08 10.44
CA LEU A 301 -3.70 3.18 11.38
C LEU A 301 -4.06 2.81 12.82
N ALA A 302 -3.94 1.54 13.23
CA ALA A 302 -4.34 1.06 14.56
C ALA A 302 -3.80 1.92 15.72
N LEU A 303 -2.55 2.38 15.61
CA LEU A 303 -1.95 3.28 16.61
C LEU A 303 -2.71 4.60 16.80
N LEU A 304 -3.41 5.09 15.78
CA LEU A 304 -4.19 6.32 15.82
C LEU A 304 -5.63 6.11 16.27
N THR A 305 -6.14 4.87 16.26
CA THR A 305 -7.51 4.55 16.70
C THR A 305 -7.60 4.35 18.21
N GLY A 306 -6.47 4.37 18.92
CA GLY A 306 -6.41 4.12 20.37
C GLY A 306 -6.50 2.65 20.74
N VAL A 307 -6.54 1.74 19.76
CA VAL A 307 -6.47 0.30 19.97
C VAL A 307 -5.01 -0.08 20.26
N PRO A 308 -4.71 -0.76 21.38
CA PRO A 308 -3.37 -1.26 21.64
C PRO A 308 -3.00 -2.31 20.58
N LEU A 309 -1.81 -2.18 19.97
CA LEU A 309 -1.24 -3.26 19.18
C LEU A 309 -1.00 -4.45 20.12
N LEU A 310 -1.60 -5.60 19.82
CA LEU A 310 -1.29 -6.83 20.53
C LEU A 310 0.19 -7.20 20.27
N PRO A 311 0.91 -7.72 21.29
CA PRO A 311 2.29 -8.16 21.14
C PRO A 311 2.44 -9.38 20.22
#